data_AF-A0A844IVF2-F1
#
_entry.id   AF-A0A844IVF2-F1
#
_cell.length_a   1.000
_cell.length_b   1.000
_cell.length_c   1.000
_cell.angle_alpha   90.00
_cell.angle_beta   90.00
_cell.angle_gamma   90.00
#
_symmetry.space_group_name_H-M   'P 1'
#
loop_
_entity.id
_entity.type
_entity.pdbx_description
1 polymer ?
#
loop_
_entity_poly.entity_id
_entity_poly.type
_entity_poly.pdbx_seq_one_letter_code
_entity_poly.pdbx_strand_id
1 'polypeptide(L)'
;MSIQIPTLQVIQNKITMLVFVTTVKMIYERFDVSRRIDDKKLGYQRSFSKNRIKEIKNYINQGQGIIPNSILVNIDEGKFDYQENNNLLILDETDSLGLIIDGQHRVNGCYDANPDFKLMVIATLGLSVKDQARLFVTINKTQKGVPASLYLDLMNLLEGDIEDFDGEGVSAERRAREIAIRLNETDESPLYELIRTTGESGFGISLNEFVNQIRDYVEPKTGKLANYGFEQQYKVFEIYFRAVKAVFLEQWEDPKSYVLKTVGFGGLMQAFYEIFNLVIQKYQLFNTENTIKVLELIQDFKFDRDNLPSGGGFKAQEKAGEKIVSKLKNAVREDFMVMIGD
;
A
#
# COMPACT_ATOMS: atom_id res chain seq x y z
N MET A 1 -11.51 -38.60 11.93
CA MET A 1 -11.94 -39.10 10.61
C MET A 1 -11.39 -38.20 9.51
N SER A 2 -10.49 -38.72 8.67
CA SER A 2 -10.00 -37.98 7.50
C SER A 2 -11.16 -37.58 6.58
N ILE A 3 -11.09 -36.36 6.03
CA ILE A 3 -12.16 -35.80 5.20
C ILE A 3 -11.89 -36.21 3.76
N GLN A 4 -12.83 -36.93 3.16
CA GLN A 4 -12.71 -37.43 1.78
C GLN A 4 -13.63 -36.64 0.86
N ILE A 5 -13.07 -36.08 -0.21
CA ILE A 5 -13.77 -35.21 -1.15
C ILE A 5 -13.52 -35.73 -2.57
N PRO A 6 -14.57 -36.11 -3.33
CA PRO A 6 -14.45 -36.37 -4.76
C PRO A 6 -14.07 -35.08 -5.50
N THR A 7 -13.12 -35.17 -6.42
CA THR A 7 -12.60 -34.01 -7.16
C THR A 7 -12.59 -34.25 -8.67
N LEU A 8 -12.32 -33.19 -9.42
CA LEU A 8 -11.95 -33.24 -10.83
C LEU A 8 -10.56 -32.64 -10.99
N GLN A 9 -9.63 -33.38 -11.59
CA GLN A 9 -8.28 -32.88 -11.86
C GLN A 9 -8.26 -31.99 -13.10
N VAL A 10 -7.57 -30.86 -12.99
CA VAL A 10 -7.30 -29.92 -14.08
C VAL A 10 -5.82 -29.61 -14.09
N ILE A 11 -5.15 -29.80 -15.23
CA ILE A 11 -3.73 -29.50 -15.38
C ILE A 11 -3.57 -28.33 -16.37
N GLN A 12 -2.95 -27.24 -15.91
CA GLN A 12 -2.63 -26.09 -16.75
C GLN A 12 -1.15 -25.74 -16.58
N ASN A 13 -0.39 -25.67 -17.69
CA ASN A 13 1.04 -25.31 -17.66
C ASN A 13 1.86 -26.08 -16.61
N LYS A 14 1.59 -27.39 -16.45
CA LYS A 14 2.20 -28.29 -15.45
C LYS A 14 1.81 -28.02 -13.99
N ILE A 15 0.83 -27.15 -13.74
CA ILE A 15 0.23 -26.95 -12.42
C ILE A 15 -1.04 -27.81 -12.35
N THR A 16 -1.06 -28.72 -11.37
CA THR A 16 -2.23 -29.54 -11.05
C THR A 16 -3.15 -28.78 -10.11
N MET A 17 -4.43 -28.72 -10.47
CA MET A 17 -5.50 -28.14 -9.69
C MET A 17 -6.63 -29.16 -9.52
N LEU A 18 -7.31 -29.11 -8.39
CA LEU A 18 -8.48 -29.93 -8.11
C LEU A 18 -9.73 -29.07 -8.01
N VAL A 19 -10.79 -29.47 -8.69
CA VAL A 19 -12.09 -28.81 -8.62
C VAL A 19 -13.03 -29.68 -7.79
N PHE A 20 -13.67 -29.12 -6.77
CA PHE A 20 -14.64 -29.84 -5.95
C PHE A 20 -15.68 -28.90 -5.33
N VAL A 21 -16.68 -29.48 -4.67
CA VAL A 21 -17.70 -28.73 -3.93
C VAL A 21 -17.64 -29.12 -2.46
N THR A 22 -17.66 -28.13 -1.57
CA THR A 22 -17.71 -28.35 -0.12
C THR A 22 -18.55 -27.27 0.57
N THR A 23 -18.82 -27.44 1.86
CA THR A 23 -19.56 -26.44 2.66
C THR A 23 -18.69 -25.22 2.95
N VAL A 24 -19.32 -24.05 3.06
CA VAL A 24 -18.62 -22.83 3.45
C VAL A 24 -18.01 -22.97 4.84
N LYS A 25 -18.68 -23.68 5.74
CA LYS A 25 -18.16 -24.03 7.05
C LYS A 25 -16.79 -24.70 6.97
N MET A 26 -16.63 -25.70 6.09
CA MET A 26 -15.35 -26.37 5.89
C MET A 26 -14.25 -25.40 5.45
N ILE A 27 -14.56 -24.52 4.49
CA ILE A 27 -13.60 -23.54 3.98
C ILE A 27 -13.22 -22.53 5.06
N TYR A 28 -14.22 -21.95 5.73
CA TYR A 28 -14.04 -20.89 6.74
C TYR A 28 -13.28 -21.40 7.98
N GLU A 29 -13.56 -22.61 8.42
CA GLU A 29 -12.96 -23.18 9.64
C GLU A 29 -11.57 -23.76 9.39
N ARG A 30 -11.29 -24.29 8.19
CA ARG A 30 -10.06 -25.03 7.91
C ARG A 30 -9.04 -24.32 7.01
N PHE A 31 -9.39 -23.19 6.38
CA PHE A 31 -8.45 -22.41 5.59
C PHE A 31 -8.23 -21.02 6.19
N ASP A 32 -7.00 -20.54 6.10
CA ASP A 32 -6.59 -19.24 6.61
C ASP A 32 -6.81 -18.15 5.56
N VAL A 33 -7.05 -16.91 6.02
CA VAL A 33 -7.07 -15.72 5.15
C VAL A 33 -5.76 -14.93 5.24
N SER A 34 -4.98 -15.15 6.29
CA SER A 34 -3.67 -14.53 6.45
C SER A 34 -2.74 -15.47 7.20
N ARG A 35 -1.49 -15.55 6.74
CA ARG A 35 -0.40 -16.26 7.44
C ARG A 35 0.12 -15.50 8.67
N ARG A 36 -0.26 -14.24 8.87
CA ARG A 36 0.30 -13.33 9.90
C ARG A 36 -0.45 -13.32 11.24
N ILE A 37 -1.61 -13.95 11.33
CA ILE A 37 -2.49 -13.80 12.50
C ILE A 37 -2.95 -15.19 12.95
N ASP A 38 -2.45 -15.64 14.10
CA ASP A 38 -2.86 -16.93 14.70
C ASP A 38 -4.35 -16.93 15.11
N ASP A 39 -4.92 -15.75 15.39
CA ASP A 39 -6.35 -15.58 15.61
C ASP A 39 -7.10 -15.31 14.30
N LYS A 40 -7.69 -16.38 13.75
CA LYS A 40 -8.52 -16.34 12.53
C LYS A 40 -9.53 -15.19 12.54
N LYS A 41 -10.21 -14.92 13.67
CA LYS A 41 -11.23 -13.86 13.75
C LYS A 41 -10.65 -12.46 13.58
N LEU A 42 -9.40 -12.23 14.01
CA LEU A 42 -8.70 -10.95 13.83
C LEU A 42 -8.18 -10.79 12.40
N GLY A 43 -7.73 -11.87 11.75
CA GLY A 43 -7.39 -11.87 10.32
C GLY A 43 -8.60 -11.57 9.43
N TYR A 44 -9.77 -12.09 9.82
CA TYR A 44 -11.05 -11.78 9.19
C TYR A 44 -11.54 -10.34 9.40
N GLN A 45 -11.00 -9.57 10.35
CA GLN A 45 -11.48 -8.20 10.62
C GLN A 45 -10.68 -7.10 9.91
N ARG A 46 -9.39 -7.32 9.63
CA ARG A 46 -8.51 -6.29 9.02
C ARG A 46 -8.54 -6.26 7.49
N SER A 47 -8.86 -7.37 6.82
CA SER A 47 -8.76 -7.51 5.35
C SER A 47 -10.06 -7.28 4.57
N PHE A 48 -11.11 -6.72 5.19
CA PHE A 48 -12.46 -6.78 4.61
C PHE A 48 -13.18 -5.44 4.54
N SER A 49 -13.82 -5.20 3.40
CA SER A 49 -14.89 -4.21 3.29
C SER A 49 -16.16 -4.79 3.95
N LYS A 50 -16.51 -4.25 5.12
CA LYS A 50 -17.74 -4.64 5.85
C LYS A 50 -19.01 -4.51 4.99
N ASN A 51 -19.00 -3.60 4.02
CA ASN A 51 -20.12 -3.40 3.09
C ASN A 51 -20.30 -4.59 2.14
N ARG A 52 -19.20 -5.09 1.55
CA ARG A 52 -19.25 -6.20 0.57
C ARG A 52 -19.70 -7.52 1.20
N ILE A 53 -19.31 -7.79 2.46
CA ILE A 53 -19.79 -8.96 3.21
C ILE A 53 -21.30 -8.85 3.44
N LYS A 54 -21.78 -7.68 3.86
CA LYS A 54 -23.20 -7.43 4.12
C LYS A 54 -24.06 -7.57 2.86
N GLU A 55 -23.56 -7.10 1.72
CA GLU A 55 -24.21 -7.25 0.42
C GLU A 55 -24.37 -8.73 0.03
N ILE A 56 -23.29 -9.52 0.15
CA ILE A 56 -23.33 -10.96 -0.16
C ILE A 56 -24.29 -11.69 0.78
N LYS A 57 -24.24 -11.39 2.08
CA LYS A 57 -25.16 -11.98 3.06
C LYS A 57 -26.62 -11.71 2.70
N ASN A 58 -26.95 -10.45 2.39
CA ASN A 58 -28.30 -10.06 2.00
C ASN A 58 -28.73 -10.74 0.70
N TYR A 59 -27.82 -10.87 -0.28
CA TYR A 59 -28.07 -11.54 -1.55
C TYR A 59 -28.43 -13.03 -1.36
N ILE A 60 -27.71 -13.75 -0.47
CA ILE A 60 -28.02 -15.15 -0.16
C ILE A 60 -29.34 -15.27 0.63
N ASN A 61 -29.55 -14.43 1.64
CA ASN A 61 -30.72 -14.50 2.52
C ASN A 61 -32.04 -14.16 1.83
N GLN A 62 -32.01 -13.49 0.66
CA GLN A 62 -33.19 -13.24 -0.17
C GLN A 62 -33.69 -14.49 -0.92
N GLY A 63 -33.08 -15.67 -0.72
CA GLY A 63 -33.60 -16.96 -1.17
C GLY A 63 -33.39 -17.29 -2.64
N GLN A 64 -32.74 -16.41 -3.41
CA GLN A 64 -32.43 -16.60 -4.84
C GLN A 64 -30.94 -16.38 -5.18
N GLY A 65 -30.09 -16.18 -4.18
CA GLY A 65 -28.68 -15.88 -4.40
C GLY A 65 -27.89 -17.11 -4.85
N ILE A 66 -27.28 -17.04 -6.04
CA ILE A 66 -26.35 -18.05 -6.55
C ILE A 66 -24.92 -17.49 -6.59
N ILE A 67 -23.95 -18.28 -6.15
CA ILE A 67 -22.52 -17.93 -6.25
C ILE A 67 -21.85 -18.94 -7.18
N PRO A 68 -21.88 -18.71 -8.51
CA PRO A 68 -21.31 -19.65 -9.48
C PRO A 68 -19.77 -19.56 -9.55
N ASN A 69 -19.19 -18.49 -9.00
CA ASN A 69 -17.75 -18.27 -8.98
C ASN A 69 -17.06 -19.18 -7.95
N SER A 70 -15.92 -19.75 -8.34
CA SER A 70 -15.12 -20.59 -7.45
C SER A 70 -14.41 -19.80 -6.35
N ILE A 71 -14.10 -20.50 -5.26
CA ILE A 71 -13.11 -20.08 -4.27
C ILE A 71 -11.78 -20.71 -4.66
N LEU A 72 -10.72 -19.90 -4.72
CA LEU A 72 -9.39 -20.43 -4.98
C LEU A 72 -8.65 -20.59 -3.66
N VAL A 73 -8.16 -21.79 -3.42
CA VAL A 73 -7.38 -22.13 -2.22
C VAL A 73 -6.07 -22.81 -2.61
N ASN A 74 -5.07 -22.71 -1.74
CA ASN A 74 -3.93 -23.61 -1.74
C ASN A 74 -4.01 -24.54 -0.53
N ILE A 75 -3.80 -25.83 -0.77
CA ILE A 75 -3.65 -26.82 0.29
C ILE A 75 -2.16 -27.04 0.50
N ASP A 76 -1.71 -26.92 1.75
CA ASP A 76 -0.30 -26.98 2.08
C ASP A 76 0.27 -28.40 1.92
N GLU A 77 1.55 -28.48 1.60
CA GLU A 77 2.24 -29.76 1.47
C GLU A 77 2.18 -30.54 2.80
N GLY A 78 1.91 -31.84 2.72
CA GLY A 78 1.72 -32.69 3.89
C GLY A 78 0.38 -32.49 4.63
N LYS A 79 -0.62 -31.82 4.02
CA LYS A 79 -2.01 -31.73 4.51
C LYS A 79 -3.03 -32.47 3.65
N PHE A 80 -2.57 -33.12 2.59
CA PHE A 80 -3.41 -33.84 1.64
C PHE A 80 -2.76 -35.13 1.14
N ASP A 81 -3.61 -36.08 0.78
CA ASP A 81 -3.30 -37.23 -0.06
C ASP A 81 -4.27 -37.24 -1.24
N TYR A 82 -3.76 -37.21 -2.47
CA TYR A 82 -4.57 -37.20 -3.68
C TYR A 82 -4.44 -38.52 -4.43
N GLN A 83 -5.54 -39.27 -4.48
CA GLN A 83 -5.62 -40.54 -5.19
C GLN A 83 -6.11 -40.31 -6.61
N GLU A 84 -5.17 -40.16 -7.55
CA GLU A 84 -5.47 -39.85 -8.96
C GLU A 84 -6.43 -40.88 -9.59
N ASN A 85 -6.24 -42.17 -9.31
CA ASN A 85 -7.06 -43.25 -9.88
C ASN A 85 -8.54 -43.17 -9.49
N ASN A 86 -8.83 -42.59 -8.32
CA ASN A 86 -10.18 -42.49 -7.76
C ASN A 86 -10.74 -41.06 -7.81
N ASN A 87 -9.94 -40.09 -8.32
CA ASN A 87 -10.19 -38.66 -8.21
C ASN A 87 -10.64 -38.25 -6.80
N LEU A 88 -9.91 -38.75 -5.79
CA LEU A 88 -10.29 -38.59 -4.39
C LEU A 88 -9.21 -37.79 -3.66
N LEU A 89 -9.62 -36.66 -3.08
CA LEU A 89 -8.80 -35.84 -2.19
C LEU A 89 -9.10 -36.24 -0.74
N ILE A 90 -8.07 -36.64 -0.03
CA ILE A 90 -8.11 -36.94 1.40
C ILE A 90 -7.39 -35.81 2.13
N LEU A 91 -8.07 -35.19 3.07
CA LEU A 91 -7.55 -34.07 3.87
C LEU A 91 -7.29 -34.51 5.30
N ASP A 92 -6.20 -34.02 5.86
CA ASP A 92 -5.83 -34.25 7.25
C ASP A 92 -6.79 -33.53 8.21
N GLU A 93 -6.92 -34.08 9.42
CA GLU A 93 -7.67 -33.43 10.49
C GLU A 93 -6.79 -32.42 11.23
N THR A 94 -6.52 -31.30 10.57
CA THR A 94 -5.74 -30.19 11.15
C THR A 94 -6.58 -28.92 11.24
N ASP A 95 -6.17 -28.03 12.14
CA ASP A 95 -6.85 -26.74 12.31
C ASP A 95 -6.66 -25.82 11.09
N SER A 96 -5.57 -25.96 10.36
CA SER A 96 -5.32 -25.29 9.08
C SER A 96 -4.86 -26.30 8.03
N LEU A 97 -5.52 -26.24 6.88
CA LEU A 97 -5.21 -27.01 5.67
C LEU A 97 -4.41 -26.18 4.66
N GLY A 98 -4.41 -24.85 4.80
CA GLY A 98 -3.75 -23.94 3.86
C GLY A 98 -4.45 -22.59 3.76
N LEU A 99 -4.30 -21.92 2.61
CA LEU A 99 -4.64 -20.50 2.45
C LEU A 99 -5.75 -20.29 1.41
N ILE A 100 -6.69 -19.38 1.70
CA ILE A 100 -7.62 -18.83 0.71
C ILE A 100 -6.87 -17.79 -0.13
N ILE A 101 -6.67 -18.07 -1.41
CA ILE A 101 -6.01 -17.15 -2.35
C ILE A 101 -7.03 -16.15 -2.89
N ASP A 102 -8.21 -16.59 -3.32
CA ASP A 102 -9.27 -15.68 -3.80
C ASP A 102 -10.65 -16.12 -3.33
N GLY A 103 -11.53 -15.15 -3.12
CA GLY A 103 -12.91 -15.37 -2.71
C GLY A 103 -13.17 -15.24 -1.21
N GLN A 104 -12.24 -14.66 -0.45
CA GLN A 104 -12.40 -14.45 1.00
C GLN A 104 -13.72 -13.77 1.38
N HIS A 105 -14.14 -12.73 0.65
CA HIS A 105 -15.42 -12.03 0.89
C HIS A 105 -16.64 -12.93 0.64
N ARG A 106 -16.55 -13.84 -0.35
CA ARG A 106 -17.61 -14.81 -0.68
C ARG A 106 -17.75 -15.84 0.43
N VAL A 107 -16.64 -16.37 0.92
CA VAL A 107 -16.62 -17.32 2.05
C VAL A 107 -17.24 -16.66 3.28
N ASN A 108 -16.82 -15.45 3.65
CA ASN A 108 -17.37 -14.74 4.82
C ASN A 108 -18.86 -14.43 4.69
N GLY A 109 -19.28 -13.84 3.58
CA GLY A 109 -20.68 -13.48 3.37
C GLY A 109 -21.61 -14.71 3.34
N CYS A 110 -21.14 -15.82 2.77
CA CYS A 110 -21.89 -17.08 2.77
C CYS A 110 -21.90 -17.74 4.15
N TYR A 111 -20.81 -17.69 4.91
CA TYR A 111 -20.74 -18.26 6.26
C TYR A 111 -21.72 -17.53 7.20
N ASP A 112 -21.75 -16.20 7.13
CA ASP A 112 -22.67 -15.37 7.91
C ASP A 112 -24.15 -15.53 7.52
N ALA A 113 -24.42 -16.02 6.30
CA ALA A 113 -25.75 -16.27 5.79
C ALA A 113 -26.21 -17.70 6.10
N ASN A 114 -25.43 -18.69 5.70
CA ASN A 114 -25.67 -20.12 5.86
C ASN A 114 -24.33 -20.90 5.80
N PRO A 115 -23.78 -21.35 6.94
CA PRO A 115 -22.54 -22.13 6.99
C PRO A 115 -22.56 -23.42 6.15
N ASP A 116 -23.73 -24.02 5.95
CA ASP A 116 -23.90 -25.25 5.17
C ASP A 116 -24.06 -25.00 3.66
N PHE A 117 -24.02 -23.73 3.23
CA PHE A 117 -24.05 -23.37 1.81
C PHE A 117 -22.85 -24.00 1.09
N LYS A 118 -23.07 -24.46 -0.13
CA LYS A 118 -22.05 -25.17 -0.92
C LYS A 118 -21.40 -24.21 -1.91
N LEU A 119 -20.06 -24.21 -1.95
CA LEU A 119 -19.27 -23.44 -2.89
C LEU A 119 -18.39 -24.34 -3.75
N MET A 120 -18.20 -23.93 -5.00
CA MET A 120 -17.20 -24.52 -5.87
C MET A 120 -15.81 -24.06 -5.42
N VAL A 121 -14.87 -24.99 -5.31
CA VAL A 121 -13.49 -24.75 -4.91
C VAL A 121 -12.58 -25.20 -6.04
N ILE A 122 -11.60 -24.36 -6.36
CA ILE A 122 -10.41 -24.72 -7.14
C ILE A 122 -9.26 -24.73 -6.13
N ALA A 123 -8.62 -25.88 -5.97
CA ALA A 123 -7.50 -26.06 -5.05
C ALA A 123 -6.21 -26.30 -5.81
N THR A 124 -5.18 -25.52 -5.51
CA THR A 124 -3.81 -25.85 -5.85
C THR A 124 -3.20 -26.70 -4.75
N LEU A 125 -2.27 -27.59 -5.12
CA LEU A 125 -1.65 -28.54 -4.19
C LEU A 125 -0.18 -28.17 -3.96
N GLY A 126 0.17 -27.87 -2.73
CA GLY A 126 1.56 -27.65 -2.31
C GLY A 126 2.28 -26.53 -3.06
N LEU A 127 1.57 -25.50 -3.56
CA LEU A 127 2.26 -24.38 -4.20
C LEU A 127 3.19 -23.72 -3.19
N SER A 128 4.38 -23.35 -3.67
CA SER A 128 5.26 -22.50 -2.88
C SER A 128 4.51 -21.23 -2.49
N VAL A 129 4.80 -20.67 -1.32
CA VAL A 129 4.14 -19.45 -0.85
C VAL A 129 4.33 -18.31 -1.88
N LYS A 130 5.43 -18.34 -2.64
CA LYS A 130 5.73 -17.44 -3.77
C LYS A 130 4.78 -17.60 -4.96
N ASP A 131 4.38 -18.82 -5.27
CA ASP A 131 3.45 -19.06 -6.36
C ASP A 131 2.00 -18.79 -5.96
N GLN A 132 1.64 -19.08 -4.69
CA GLN A 132 0.36 -18.65 -4.11
C GLN A 132 0.20 -17.13 -4.22
N ALA A 133 1.26 -16.41 -3.88
CA ALA A 133 1.35 -14.97 -3.95
C ALA A 133 1.18 -14.41 -5.38
N ARG A 134 1.93 -14.98 -6.32
CA ARG A 134 1.82 -14.62 -7.74
C ARG A 134 0.40 -14.85 -8.27
N LEU A 135 -0.24 -15.94 -7.86
CA LEU A 135 -1.59 -16.28 -8.29
C LEU A 135 -2.62 -15.29 -7.72
N PHE A 136 -2.52 -14.94 -6.44
CA PHE A 136 -3.34 -13.91 -5.79
C PHE A 136 -3.28 -12.58 -6.53
N VAL A 137 -2.06 -12.09 -6.79
CA VAL A 137 -1.83 -10.84 -7.52
C VAL A 137 -2.41 -10.94 -8.92
N THR A 138 -2.09 -11.99 -9.66
CA THR A 138 -2.52 -12.14 -11.07
C THR A 138 -4.04 -12.10 -11.21
N ILE A 139 -4.75 -12.77 -10.30
CA ILE A 139 -6.22 -12.82 -10.31
C ILE A 139 -6.82 -11.44 -10.02
N ASN A 140 -6.32 -10.77 -8.98
CA ASN A 140 -6.88 -9.49 -8.57
C ASN A 140 -6.41 -8.32 -9.47
N LYS A 141 -5.30 -8.46 -10.20
CA LYS A 141 -4.76 -7.42 -11.10
C LYS A 141 -5.72 -7.07 -12.25
N THR A 142 -6.55 -8.01 -12.68
CA THR A 142 -7.53 -7.79 -13.76
C THR A 142 -8.89 -7.28 -13.27
N GLN A 143 -9.21 -7.45 -11.98
CA GLN A 143 -10.43 -6.96 -11.34
C GLN A 143 -10.10 -5.74 -10.46
N LYS A 144 -9.85 -4.59 -11.09
CA LYS A 144 -9.49 -3.31 -10.44
C LYS A 144 -8.31 -3.42 -9.47
N GLY A 145 -7.11 -3.13 -9.98
CA GLY A 145 -5.97 -2.59 -9.22
C GLY A 145 -5.52 -3.44 -8.04
N VAL A 146 -4.63 -4.41 -8.29
CA VAL A 146 -3.71 -4.84 -7.23
C VAL A 146 -2.54 -3.86 -7.23
N PRO A 147 -2.34 -3.09 -6.15
CA PRO A 147 -1.20 -2.19 -6.04
C PRO A 147 0.09 -3.00 -6.11
N ALA A 148 1.11 -2.48 -6.79
CA ALA A 148 2.44 -3.08 -6.79
C ALA A 148 3.05 -3.17 -5.37
N SER A 149 2.50 -2.43 -4.40
CA SER A 149 2.86 -2.51 -2.99
C SER A 149 2.44 -3.84 -2.35
N LEU A 150 1.31 -4.42 -2.77
CA LEU A 150 0.90 -5.76 -2.35
C LEU A 150 1.79 -6.84 -2.97
N TYR A 151 2.39 -6.57 -4.13
CA TYR A 151 3.41 -7.43 -4.75
C TYR A 151 4.74 -7.36 -3.98
N LEU A 152 5.18 -6.18 -3.54
CA LEU A 152 6.41 -5.99 -2.75
C LEU A 152 6.25 -6.50 -1.31
N ASP A 153 5.14 -6.19 -0.65
CA ASP A 153 4.82 -6.70 0.69
C ASP A 153 4.80 -8.22 0.76
N LEU A 154 4.31 -8.85 -0.32
CA LEU A 154 4.18 -10.28 -0.43
C LEU A 154 5.51 -10.94 -0.81
N MET A 155 6.37 -10.32 -1.62
CA MET A 155 7.75 -10.77 -1.85
C MET A 155 8.61 -10.66 -0.58
N ASN A 156 8.49 -9.56 0.18
CA ASN A 156 9.17 -9.37 1.47
C ASN A 156 8.74 -10.43 2.52
N LEU A 157 7.45 -10.79 2.54
CA LEU A 157 6.89 -11.84 3.42
C LEU A 157 7.46 -13.25 3.18
N LEU A 158 7.91 -13.53 1.95
CA LEU A 158 8.31 -14.87 1.49
C LEU A 158 9.79 -15.15 1.68
N GLU A 159 10.60 -14.10 1.76
CA GLU A 159 12.05 -14.17 1.94
C GLU A 159 12.44 -14.24 3.43
N GLY A 160 11.48 -14.25 4.35
CA GLY A 160 11.73 -14.28 5.80
C GLY A 160 12.16 -12.93 6.37
N ASP A 161 12.35 -11.93 5.51
CA ASP A 161 12.65 -10.57 5.90
C ASP A 161 11.33 -9.76 5.94
N ILE A 162 10.69 -9.74 7.13
CA ILE A 162 10.16 -8.43 7.53
C ILE A 162 11.42 -7.58 7.60
N GLU A 163 11.71 -6.85 6.54
CA GLU A 163 12.78 -5.88 6.60
C GLU A 163 12.32 -4.86 7.63
N ASP A 164 12.84 -5.06 8.83
CA ASP A 164 12.91 -4.04 9.83
C ASP A 164 13.73 -2.93 9.18
N PHE A 165 13.04 -1.99 8.55
CA PHE A 165 13.70 -0.84 7.95
C PHE A 165 14.43 -0.03 9.02
N ASP A 166 14.06 -0.18 10.30
CA ASP A 166 14.75 0.33 11.48
C ASP A 166 15.85 -0.62 12.00
N GLY A 167 16.03 -1.77 11.36
CA GLY A 167 17.02 -2.80 11.69
C GLY A 167 18.45 -2.42 11.28
N GLU A 168 19.42 -3.12 11.87
CA GLU A 168 20.83 -2.86 11.61
C GLU A 168 21.21 -3.19 10.15
N GLY A 169 21.89 -2.25 9.48
CA GLY A 169 22.43 -2.44 8.13
C GLY A 169 21.52 -1.95 7.00
N VAL A 170 20.31 -1.46 7.28
CA VAL A 170 19.45 -0.84 6.28
C VAL A 170 19.97 0.54 5.89
N SER A 171 20.21 0.77 4.60
CA SER A 171 20.74 2.06 4.11
C SER A 171 19.65 3.13 3.94
N ALA A 172 20.05 4.40 4.02
CA ALA A 172 19.17 5.52 3.69
C ALA A 172 18.55 5.43 2.29
N GLU A 173 19.35 4.99 1.31
CA GLU A 173 18.88 4.82 -0.08
C GLU A 173 17.75 3.79 -0.17
N ARG A 174 17.87 2.69 0.57
CA ARG A 174 16.84 1.64 0.62
C ARG A 174 15.55 2.16 1.26
N ARG A 175 15.65 2.83 2.41
CA ARG A 175 14.51 3.47 3.09
C ARG A 175 13.83 4.51 2.18
N ALA A 176 14.62 5.36 1.54
CA ALA A 176 14.12 6.38 0.64
C ALA A 176 13.38 5.78 -0.57
N ARG A 177 13.92 4.71 -1.14
CA ARG A 177 13.31 4.02 -2.27
C ARG A 177 11.98 3.37 -1.89
N GLU A 178 11.90 2.75 -0.72
CA GLU A 178 10.66 2.16 -0.22
C GLU A 178 9.57 3.24 0.01
N ILE A 179 9.92 4.38 0.62
CA ILE A 179 8.98 5.49 0.80
C ILE A 179 8.46 5.99 -0.56
N ALA A 180 9.35 6.12 -1.55
CA ALA A 180 8.97 6.54 -2.90
C ALA A 180 7.96 5.57 -3.52
N ILE A 181 8.22 4.27 -3.44
CA ILE A 181 7.33 3.22 -3.95
C ILE A 181 5.96 3.30 -3.28
N ARG A 182 5.90 3.33 -1.94
CA ARG A 182 4.62 3.38 -1.21
C ARG A 182 3.82 4.63 -1.53
N LEU A 183 4.48 5.78 -1.68
CA LEU A 183 3.83 7.03 -2.08
C LEU A 183 3.35 6.99 -3.54
N ASN A 184 4.00 6.25 -4.41
CA ASN A 184 3.60 6.14 -5.82
C ASN A 184 2.45 5.17 -6.06
N GLU A 185 2.35 4.11 -5.25
CA GLU A 185 1.47 2.96 -5.52
C GLU A 185 0.19 2.94 -4.68
N THR A 186 0.08 3.81 -3.67
CA THR A 186 -1.12 3.90 -2.82
C THR A 186 -2.13 4.87 -3.43
N ASP A 187 -3.32 4.41 -3.83
CA ASP A 187 -4.35 5.21 -4.51
C ASP A 187 -4.70 6.53 -3.79
N GLU A 188 -4.69 6.53 -2.45
CA GLU A 188 -5.03 7.70 -1.63
C GLU A 188 -3.83 8.64 -1.36
N SER A 189 -2.65 8.29 -1.89
CA SER A 189 -1.43 9.07 -1.73
C SER A 189 -1.46 10.34 -2.59
N PRO A 190 -0.89 11.45 -2.10
CA PRO A 190 -0.73 12.66 -2.90
C PRO A 190 0.15 12.48 -4.15
N LEU A 191 1.00 11.45 -4.17
CA LEU A 191 1.98 11.16 -5.23
C LEU A 191 1.63 9.90 -6.04
N TYR A 192 0.38 9.42 -5.96
CA TYR A 192 -0.06 8.26 -6.72
C TYR A 192 0.19 8.44 -8.22
N GLU A 193 0.94 7.51 -8.82
CA GLU A 193 1.40 7.53 -10.23
C GLU A 193 2.21 8.78 -10.65
N LEU A 194 2.77 9.53 -9.69
CA LEU A 194 3.53 10.75 -9.94
C LEU A 194 5.05 10.59 -9.74
N ILE A 195 5.53 9.39 -9.40
CA ILE A 195 6.95 9.04 -9.31
C ILE A 195 7.30 8.08 -10.44
N ARG A 196 8.00 8.60 -11.44
CA ARG A 196 8.38 7.88 -12.67
C ARG A 196 9.59 6.99 -12.45
N THR A 197 9.47 5.72 -12.82
CA THR A 197 10.57 4.76 -12.79
C THR A 197 11.46 4.89 -14.03
N THR A 198 12.59 4.19 -14.03
CA THR A 198 13.57 4.26 -15.13
C THR A 198 12.95 3.83 -16.45
N GLY A 199 12.96 4.73 -17.44
CA GLY A 199 12.39 4.48 -18.77
C GLY A 199 10.98 5.07 -18.96
N GLU A 200 10.33 5.52 -17.89
CA GLU A 200 9.03 6.20 -17.98
C GLU A 200 9.21 7.68 -18.34
N SER A 201 8.49 8.10 -19.39
CA SER A 201 8.31 9.50 -19.75
C SER A 201 6.91 9.95 -19.35
N GLY A 202 6.76 11.21 -18.97
CA GLY A 202 5.46 11.74 -18.56
C GLY A 202 5.56 12.77 -17.45
N PHE A 203 4.40 13.06 -16.88
CA PHE A 203 4.25 13.97 -15.75
C PHE A 203 4.79 13.33 -14.45
N GLY A 204 5.28 14.16 -13.51
CA GLY A 204 5.82 13.70 -12.24
C GLY A 204 7.35 13.70 -12.13
N ILE A 205 7.82 13.35 -10.95
CA ILE A 205 9.25 13.36 -10.56
C ILE A 205 9.89 12.00 -10.84
N SER A 206 11.18 11.92 -11.18
CA SER A 206 11.83 10.62 -11.34
C SER A 206 12.12 9.97 -9.98
N LEU A 207 12.09 8.64 -9.92
CA LEU A 207 12.41 7.87 -8.72
C LEU A 207 13.79 8.24 -8.16
N ASN A 208 14.80 8.33 -9.02
CA ASN A 208 16.16 8.68 -8.60
C ASN A 208 16.21 10.09 -7.99
N GLU A 209 15.49 11.05 -8.56
CA GLU A 209 15.44 12.40 -8.01
C GLU A 209 14.73 12.42 -6.66
N PHE A 210 13.59 11.73 -6.54
CA PHE A 210 12.86 11.60 -5.28
C PHE A 210 13.75 10.99 -4.19
N VAL A 211 14.40 9.86 -4.47
CA VAL A 211 15.31 9.16 -3.54
C VAL A 211 16.45 10.07 -3.11
N ASN A 212 17.09 10.76 -4.06
CA ASN A 212 18.17 11.70 -3.75
C ASN A 212 17.72 12.83 -2.83
N GLN A 213 16.49 13.33 -2.97
CA GLN A 213 15.97 14.40 -2.11
C GLN A 213 15.67 13.93 -0.68
N ILE A 214 15.22 12.69 -0.49
CA ILE A 214 14.75 12.25 0.83
C ILE A 214 15.77 11.43 1.63
N ARG A 215 16.82 10.88 0.99
CA ARG A 215 17.79 9.97 1.66
C ARG A 215 18.42 10.58 2.92
N ASP A 216 18.80 11.85 2.89
CA ASP A 216 19.47 12.53 4.01
C ASP A 216 18.50 12.78 5.19
N TYR A 217 17.19 12.67 4.95
CA TYR A 217 16.18 12.78 6.00
C TYR A 217 15.97 11.46 6.73
N VAL A 218 16.04 10.35 6.00
CA VAL A 218 15.69 9.00 6.47
C VAL A 218 16.91 8.15 6.84
N GLU A 219 18.11 8.72 6.75
CA GLU A 219 19.34 8.10 7.23
C GLU A 219 19.20 7.69 8.71
N PRO A 220 19.30 6.38 9.05
CA PRO A 220 18.96 5.88 10.38
C PRO A 220 19.68 6.53 11.56
N LYS A 221 20.93 6.99 11.36
CA LYS A 221 21.77 7.50 12.47
C LYS A 221 21.86 9.01 12.53
N THR A 222 21.94 9.66 11.38
CA THR A 222 22.26 11.09 11.27
C THR A 222 21.21 11.88 10.50
N GLY A 223 20.16 11.21 10.01
CA GLY A 223 19.10 11.85 9.26
C GLY A 223 18.30 12.83 10.09
N LYS A 224 17.76 13.85 9.44
CA LYS A 224 16.91 14.87 10.09
C LYS A 224 15.65 14.28 10.74
N LEU A 225 15.21 13.09 10.30
CA LEU A 225 14.09 12.34 10.88
C LEU A 225 14.55 11.04 11.57
N ALA A 226 15.83 10.90 11.94
CA ALA A 226 16.37 9.69 12.57
C ALA A 226 15.69 9.35 13.92
N ASN A 227 15.08 10.33 14.59
CA ASN A 227 14.30 10.11 15.81
C ASN A 227 12.96 9.40 15.57
N TYR A 228 12.56 9.22 14.31
CA TYR A 228 11.33 8.56 13.91
C TYR A 228 11.63 7.21 13.27
N GLY A 229 10.84 6.19 13.63
CA GLY A 229 10.89 4.89 12.95
C GLY A 229 10.44 5.01 11.49
N PHE A 230 10.71 3.98 10.69
CA PHE A 230 10.46 3.99 9.25
C PHE A 230 9.01 4.35 8.89
N GLU A 231 8.03 3.72 9.54
CA GLU A 231 6.61 3.98 9.31
C GLU A 231 6.21 5.43 9.65
N GLN A 232 6.83 6.02 10.67
CA GLN A 232 6.62 7.41 11.04
C GLN A 232 7.24 8.35 10.00
N GLN A 233 8.45 8.06 9.51
CA GLN A 233 9.08 8.83 8.44
C GLN A 233 8.24 8.80 7.16
N TYR A 234 7.74 7.63 6.75
CA TYR A 234 6.80 7.50 5.65
C TYR A 234 5.59 8.40 5.86
N LYS A 235 4.96 8.34 7.04
CA LYS A 235 3.76 9.13 7.35
C LYS A 235 4.03 10.64 7.32
N VAL A 236 5.21 11.08 7.74
CA VAL A 236 5.64 12.48 7.67
C VAL A 236 5.67 12.97 6.23
N PHE A 237 6.26 12.22 5.29
CA PHE A 237 6.26 12.62 3.88
C PHE A 237 4.86 12.57 3.26
N GLU A 238 4.05 11.56 3.60
CA GLU A 238 2.67 11.46 3.14
C GLU A 238 1.85 12.69 3.56
N ILE A 239 1.94 13.09 4.84
CA ILE A 239 1.30 14.29 5.38
C ILE A 239 1.79 15.55 4.66
N TYR A 240 3.11 15.67 4.49
CA TYR A 240 3.73 16.82 3.85
C TYR A 240 3.23 17.01 2.41
N PHE A 241 3.34 15.98 1.56
CA PHE A 241 2.91 16.09 0.17
C PHE A 241 1.40 16.22 0.03
N ARG A 242 0.61 15.68 0.98
CA ARG A 242 -0.84 15.88 1.01
C ARG A 242 -1.19 17.35 1.25
N ALA A 243 -0.47 18.00 2.16
CA ALA A 243 -0.64 19.43 2.42
C ALA A 243 -0.15 20.30 1.25
N VAL A 244 0.99 19.96 0.63
CA VAL A 244 1.50 20.67 -0.56
C VAL A 244 0.50 20.57 -1.72
N LYS A 245 -0.01 19.36 -2.02
CA LYS A 245 -1.03 19.16 -3.05
C LYS A 245 -2.30 19.96 -2.76
N ALA A 246 -2.75 20.01 -1.50
CA ALA A 246 -3.93 20.75 -1.11
C ALA A 246 -3.78 22.27 -1.34
N VAL A 247 -2.64 22.86 -0.95
CA VAL A 247 -2.41 24.30 -1.07
C VAL A 247 -2.10 24.73 -2.51
N PHE A 248 -1.37 23.90 -3.26
CA PHE A 248 -0.91 24.23 -4.61
C PHE A 248 -1.64 23.43 -5.70
N LEU A 249 -2.91 23.06 -5.49
CA LEU A 249 -3.65 22.10 -6.33
C LEU A 249 -3.58 22.42 -7.83
N GLU A 250 -3.87 23.66 -8.23
CA GLU A 250 -3.82 24.07 -9.64
C GLU A 250 -2.44 23.86 -10.27
N GLN A 251 -1.37 24.16 -9.51
CA GLN A 251 0.00 23.98 -9.96
C GLN A 251 0.44 22.52 -9.87
N TRP A 252 -0.14 21.73 -8.97
CA TRP A 252 0.13 20.31 -8.79
C TRP A 252 -0.47 19.46 -9.92
N GLU A 253 -1.58 19.89 -10.51
CA GLU A 253 -2.22 19.18 -11.63
C GLU A 253 -1.77 19.67 -13.01
N ASP A 254 -1.08 20.81 -13.10
CA ASP A 254 -0.57 21.37 -14.35
C ASP A 254 0.79 20.76 -14.77
N PRO A 255 0.89 20.04 -15.91
CA PRO A 255 2.16 19.53 -16.41
C PRO A 255 3.20 20.61 -16.77
N LYS A 256 2.77 21.85 -16.98
CA LYS A 256 3.66 22.98 -17.27
C LYS A 256 4.29 23.55 -16.01
N SER A 257 3.61 23.45 -14.87
CA SER A 257 4.16 23.79 -13.56
C SER A 257 5.46 23.06 -13.26
N TYR A 258 6.31 23.70 -12.47
CA TYR A 258 7.60 23.17 -12.05
C TYR A 258 7.54 22.45 -10.71
N VAL A 259 6.38 22.40 -10.04
CA VAL A 259 6.23 21.84 -8.68
C VAL A 259 6.64 20.37 -8.59
N LEU A 260 6.33 19.56 -9.59
CA LEU A 260 6.76 18.15 -9.72
C LEU A 260 7.95 17.96 -10.67
N LYS A 261 8.60 19.05 -11.08
CA LYS A 261 9.85 19.02 -11.84
C LYS A 261 11.03 19.12 -10.87
N THR A 262 12.20 18.66 -11.30
CA THR A 262 13.42 18.56 -10.49
C THR A 262 13.71 19.80 -9.61
N VAL A 263 13.58 21.01 -10.15
CA VAL A 263 13.88 22.25 -9.40
C VAL A 263 12.80 22.57 -8.37
N GLY A 264 11.52 22.49 -8.73
CA GLY A 264 10.43 22.84 -7.80
C GLY A 264 10.26 21.77 -6.72
N PHE A 265 10.31 20.49 -7.10
CA PHE A 265 10.26 19.38 -6.16
C PHE A 265 11.47 19.40 -5.22
N GLY A 266 12.68 19.58 -5.78
CA GLY A 266 13.89 19.76 -4.98
C GLY A 266 13.77 20.97 -4.03
N GLY A 267 13.26 22.11 -4.51
CA GLY A 267 13.01 23.28 -3.67
C GLY A 267 12.06 23.02 -2.49
N LEU A 268 10.94 22.33 -2.74
CA LEU A 268 10.03 21.87 -1.68
C LEU A 268 10.75 20.98 -0.66
N MET A 269 11.62 20.09 -1.12
CA MET A 269 12.38 19.19 -0.24
C MET A 269 13.49 19.90 0.53
N GLN A 270 14.10 20.94 -0.04
CA GLN A 270 15.05 21.79 0.69
C GLN A 270 14.35 22.63 1.77
N ALA A 271 13.12 23.06 1.53
CA ALA A 271 12.30 23.81 2.50
C ALA A 271 11.64 22.92 3.57
N PHE A 272 11.50 21.62 3.31
CA PHE A 272 10.70 20.69 4.12
C PHE A 272 11.02 20.73 5.62
N TYR A 273 12.31 20.67 6.02
CA TYR A 273 12.64 20.60 7.46
C TYR A 273 12.28 21.88 8.22
N GLU A 274 12.41 23.03 7.58
CA GLU A 274 12.01 24.31 8.19
C GLU A 274 10.49 24.36 8.37
N ILE A 275 9.74 23.92 7.36
CA ILE A 275 8.27 23.82 7.43
C ILE A 275 7.86 22.83 8.53
N PHE A 276 8.49 21.67 8.59
CA PHE A 276 8.27 20.66 9.61
C PHE A 276 8.45 21.23 11.02
N ASN A 277 9.59 21.89 11.26
CA ASN A 277 9.88 22.51 12.55
C ASN A 277 8.90 23.64 12.89
N LEU A 278 8.53 24.46 11.91
CA LEU A 278 7.56 25.55 12.12
C LEU A 278 6.17 25.02 12.50
N VAL A 279 5.71 23.95 11.85
CA VAL A 279 4.43 23.29 12.19
C VAL A 279 4.49 22.75 13.61
N ILE A 280 5.56 22.02 13.98
CA ILE A 280 5.75 21.49 15.33
C ILE A 280 5.82 22.62 16.36
N GLN A 281 6.53 23.71 16.07
CA GLN A 281 6.64 24.85 16.98
C GLN A 281 5.29 25.55 17.20
N LYS A 282 4.53 25.82 16.13
CA LYS A 282 3.25 26.57 16.20
C LYS A 282 2.09 25.71 16.74
N TYR A 283 2.06 24.41 16.45
CA TYR A 283 0.89 23.57 16.71
C TYR A 283 1.16 22.30 17.53
N GLN A 284 2.42 21.99 17.86
CA GLN A 284 2.84 20.80 18.64
C GLN A 284 2.50 19.45 18.01
N LEU A 285 1.90 19.42 16.82
CA LEU A 285 1.49 18.22 16.11
C LEU A 285 1.65 18.40 14.60
N PHE A 286 2.46 17.54 13.99
CA PHE A 286 2.61 17.46 12.54
C PHE A 286 1.51 16.58 11.94
N ASN A 287 0.47 17.22 11.39
CA ASN A 287 -0.64 16.57 10.71
C ASN A 287 -1.04 17.38 9.47
N THR A 288 -1.90 16.82 8.61
CA THR A 288 -2.29 17.46 7.34
C THR A 288 -2.87 18.86 7.55
N GLU A 289 -3.77 19.03 8.53
CA GLU A 289 -4.45 20.30 8.80
C GLU A 289 -3.47 21.41 9.22
N ASN A 290 -2.60 21.13 10.18
CA ASN A 290 -1.62 22.10 10.68
C ASN A 290 -0.56 22.43 9.61
N THR A 291 -0.16 21.44 8.81
CA THR A 291 0.77 21.66 7.70
C THR A 291 0.15 22.50 6.60
N ILE A 292 -1.14 22.33 6.30
CA ILE A 292 -1.89 23.20 5.37
C ILE A 292 -1.86 24.64 5.88
N LYS A 293 -2.22 24.89 7.15
CA LYS A 293 -2.22 26.25 7.74
C LYS A 293 -0.87 26.98 7.60
N VAL A 294 0.25 26.25 7.67
CA VAL A 294 1.59 26.84 7.47
C VAL A 294 1.87 27.10 5.99
N LEU A 295 1.53 26.16 5.11
CA LEU A 295 1.75 26.31 3.67
C LEU A 295 0.83 27.36 3.04
N GLU A 296 -0.36 27.59 3.57
CA GLU A 296 -1.30 28.64 3.12
C GLU A 296 -0.71 30.06 3.23
N LEU A 297 0.25 30.26 4.13
CA LEU A 297 1.00 31.52 4.24
C LEU A 297 1.81 31.85 2.97
N ILE A 298 2.05 30.86 2.12
CA ILE A 298 2.77 31.01 0.86
C ILE A 298 1.98 30.47 -0.34
N GLN A 299 0.65 30.37 -0.23
CA GLN A 299 -0.23 29.84 -1.29
C GLN A 299 -0.10 30.58 -2.64
N ASP A 300 0.34 31.83 -2.61
CA ASP A 300 0.58 32.67 -3.78
C ASP A 300 1.95 32.42 -4.44
N PHE A 301 2.81 31.57 -3.87
CA PHE A 301 4.07 31.15 -4.49
C PHE A 301 3.81 30.41 -5.80
N LYS A 302 4.50 30.81 -6.87
CA LYS A 302 4.37 30.21 -8.19
C LYS A 302 5.57 29.35 -8.53
N PHE A 303 5.32 28.11 -8.96
CA PHE A 303 6.32 27.16 -9.45
C PHE A 303 6.48 27.31 -10.96
N ASP A 304 7.02 28.44 -11.39
CA ASP A 304 7.26 28.77 -12.79
C ASP A 304 8.72 29.21 -13.03
N ARG A 305 9.03 29.54 -14.28
CA ARG A 305 10.38 29.94 -14.71
C ARG A 305 10.82 31.28 -14.15
N ASP A 306 9.89 32.18 -13.84
CA ASP A 306 10.20 33.53 -13.37
C ASP A 306 10.51 33.52 -11.86
N ASN A 307 9.89 32.60 -11.14
CA ASN A 307 10.05 32.44 -9.69
C ASN A 307 11.13 31.42 -9.30
N LEU A 308 11.40 30.41 -10.14
CA LEU A 308 12.44 29.41 -9.86
C LEU A 308 13.77 29.71 -10.58
N PRO A 309 14.92 29.34 -9.99
CA PRO A 309 16.21 29.51 -10.63
C PRO A 309 16.34 28.65 -11.89
N SER A 310 17.09 29.15 -12.87
CA SER A 310 17.41 28.42 -14.09
C SER A 310 18.41 27.28 -13.85
N GLY A 311 18.29 26.19 -14.61
CA GLY A 311 19.15 25.00 -14.53
C GLY A 311 18.52 23.90 -13.67
N GLY A 312 18.99 22.65 -13.83
CA GLY A 312 18.39 21.48 -13.18
C GLY A 312 19.19 20.87 -12.03
N GLY A 313 20.33 21.45 -11.65
CA GLY A 313 21.23 20.88 -10.65
C GLY A 313 20.86 21.22 -9.21
N PHE A 314 21.54 20.55 -8.26
CA PHE A 314 21.34 20.72 -6.81
C PHE A 314 21.35 22.20 -6.34
N LYS A 315 22.26 23.04 -6.86
CA LYS A 315 22.30 24.48 -6.54
C LYS A 315 21.03 25.25 -6.92
N ALA A 316 20.33 24.82 -7.97
CA ALA A 316 19.05 25.43 -8.34
C ALA A 316 17.94 25.01 -7.36
N GLN A 317 17.96 23.76 -6.91
CA GLN A 317 17.03 23.24 -5.91
C GLN A 317 17.24 23.94 -4.55
N GLU A 318 18.49 24.12 -4.11
CA GLU A 318 18.85 24.86 -2.90
C GLU A 318 18.30 26.28 -2.92
N LYS A 319 18.58 27.03 -4.00
CA LYS A 319 18.03 28.39 -4.19
C LYS A 319 16.50 28.42 -4.25
N ALA A 320 15.87 27.41 -4.84
CA ALA A 320 14.40 27.30 -4.84
C ALA A 320 13.88 27.12 -3.40
N GLY A 321 14.53 26.27 -2.60
CA GLY A 321 14.23 26.09 -1.18
C GLY A 321 14.41 27.37 -0.37
N GLU A 322 15.52 28.09 -0.57
CA GLU A 322 15.77 29.39 0.07
C GLU A 322 14.66 30.41 -0.22
N LYS A 323 14.16 30.46 -1.46
CA LYS A 323 13.04 31.34 -1.83
C LYS A 323 11.75 30.96 -1.09
N ILE A 324 11.42 29.67 -1.03
CA ILE A 324 10.23 29.16 -0.31
C ILE A 324 10.35 29.51 1.19
N VAL A 325 11.50 29.20 1.80
CA VAL A 325 11.75 29.47 3.22
C VAL A 325 11.75 30.97 3.51
N SER A 326 12.35 31.79 2.66
CA SER A 326 12.36 33.26 2.84
C SER A 326 10.94 33.83 2.78
N LYS A 327 10.14 33.38 1.82
CA LYS A 327 8.74 33.81 1.72
C LYS A 327 7.94 33.41 2.94
N LEU A 328 8.12 32.17 3.41
CA LEU A 328 7.47 31.66 4.62
C LEU A 328 7.86 32.48 5.85
N LYS A 329 9.15 32.78 6.04
CA LYS A 329 9.64 33.60 7.17
C LYS A 329 9.08 35.01 7.17
N ASN A 330 8.92 35.62 5.99
CA ASN A 330 8.32 36.94 5.87
C ASN A 330 6.82 36.91 6.23
N ALA A 331 6.08 35.94 5.67
CA ALA A 331 4.65 35.78 5.97
C ALA A 331 4.39 35.49 7.45
N VAL A 332 5.22 34.67 8.09
CA VAL A 332 5.13 34.41 9.54
C VAL A 332 5.36 35.69 10.35
N ARG A 333 6.34 36.54 9.99
CA ARG A 333 6.59 37.81 10.70
C ARG A 333 5.41 38.77 10.59
N GLU A 334 4.79 38.85 9.41
CA GLU A 334 3.60 39.67 9.18
C GLU A 334 2.41 39.16 10.01
N ASP A 335 2.17 37.85 10.03
CA ASP A 335 1.14 37.19 10.85
C ASP A 335 1.31 37.51 12.35
N PHE A 336 2.56 37.47 12.85
CA PHE A 336 2.87 37.87 14.23
C PHE A 336 2.66 39.37 14.49
N MET A 337 2.97 40.25 13.53
CA MET A 337 2.75 41.69 13.69
C MET A 337 1.26 42.06 13.71
N VAL A 338 0.44 41.39 12.91
CA VAL A 338 -1.02 41.57 12.92
C VAL A 338 -1.60 41.15 14.28
N MET A 339 -1.15 40.03 14.86
CA MET A 339 -1.63 39.54 16.16
C MET A 339 -1.24 40.39 17.38
N ILE A 340 -0.26 41.30 17.26
CA ILE A 340 0.17 42.21 18.35
C ILE A 340 -0.37 43.64 18.12
N GLY A 341 -0.87 43.92 16.91
CA GLY A 341 -1.41 45.23 16.52
C GLY A 341 -2.91 45.41 16.78
N ASP A 342 -3.62 44.34 17.15
CA ASP A 342 -4.99 44.32 17.69
C ASP A 342 -4.96 44.19 19.23
#